data_AF-A0A534RIB7-F1
#
_entry.id   AF-A0A534RIB7-F1
#
_cell.length_a   1.000
_cell.length_b   1.000
_cell.length_c   1.000
_cell.angle_alpha   90.00
_cell.angle_beta   90.00
_cell.angle_gamma   90.00
#
_symmetry.space_group_name_H-M   'P 1'
#
loop_
_entity.id
_entity.type
_entity.pdbx_description
1 polymer ?
#
loop_
_entity_poly.entity_id
_entity_poly.type
_entity_poly.pdbx_seq_one_letter_code
_entity_poly.pdbx_strand_id
1 'polypeptide(L)'
;MQPFVTYQLGQGWFVRSVPQMTFDWGTGRQLLPLDLGAGRTFKIGRQNVSCFVEPFWNVATGGPVPRHGITFGVTLLYPNFWHRQ
;
A
#
# COMPACT_ATOMS: atom_id res chain seq x y z
N MET A 1 13.52 2.39 -8.73
CA MET A 1 13.54 2.14 -7.27
C MET A 1 12.29 2.77 -6.68
N GLN A 2 11.56 2.05 -5.82
CA GLN A 2 10.36 2.55 -5.16
C GLN A 2 10.69 2.75 -3.68
N PRO A 3 10.65 3.97 -3.14
CA PRO A 3 10.74 4.17 -1.71
C PRO A 3 9.44 3.66 -1.08
N PHE A 4 9.57 3.02 0.06
CA PHE A 4 8.44 2.61 0.86
C PHE A 4 8.76 2.90 2.32
N VAL A 5 7.77 3.36 3.06
CA VAL A 5 7.86 3.58 4.49
C VAL A 5 6.65 2.89 5.12
N THR A 6 6.91 2.06 6.12
CA THR A 6 5.86 1.43 6.91
C THR A 6 6.20 1.53 8.38
N TYR A 7 5.24 1.96 9.20
CA TYR A 7 5.41 2.09 10.63
C TYR A 7 4.27 1.39 11.37
N GLN A 8 4.61 0.57 12.35
CA GLN A 8 3.63 -0.13 13.18
C GLN A 8 3.30 0.71 14.41
N LEU A 9 2.02 1.05 14.56
CA LEU A 9 1.51 1.83 15.70
C LEU A 9 1.17 0.95 16.91
N GLY A 10 1.28 -0.38 16.76
CA GLY A 10 0.89 -1.35 17.77
C GLY A 10 -0.58 -1.76 17.64
N GLN A 11 -0.98 -2.79 18.40
CA GLN A 11 -2.35 -3.34 18.40
C GLN A 11 -2.89 -3.73 17.00
N GLY A 12 -1.98 -4.08 16.08
CA GLY A 12 -2.30 -4.42 14.69
C GLY A 12 -2.48 -3.23 13.76
N TRP A 13 -2.44 -1.99 14.25
CA TRP A 13 -2.47 -0.79 13.40
C TRP A 13 -1.10 -0.51 12.78
N PHE A 14 -1.11 -0.07 11.54
CA PHE A 14 0.09 0.36 10.83
C PHE A 14 -0.25 1.51 9.88
N VAL A 15 0.75 2.34 9.61
CA VAL A 15 0.74 3.32 8.53
C VAL A 15 1.75 2.91 7.47
N ARG A 16 1.45 3.23 6.22
CA ARG A 16 2.28 2.91 5.06
C ARG A 16 2.25 4.04 4.04
N SER A 17 3.32 4.20 3.31
CA SER A 17 3.45 5.10 2.16
C SER A 17 4.37 4.39 1.18
N VAL A 18 3.85 4.06 0.01
CA VAL A 18 4.51 3.26 -1.02
C VAL A 18 4.31 3.93 -2.40
N PRO A 19 4.91 5.11 -2.61
CA PRO A 19 4.67 5.90 -3.82
C PRO A 19 5.28 5.20 -5.05
N GLN A 20 4.43 4.85 -6.01
CA GLN A 20 4.87 4.22 -7.26
C GLN A 20 5.39 5.25 -8.29
N MET A 21 6.62 5.70 -8.08
CA MET A 21 7.27 6.66 -8.99
C MET A 21 7.70 5.98 -10.29
N THR A 22 7.37 6.62 -11.42
CA THR A 22 7.76 6.14 -12.75
C THR A 22 8.47 7.25 -13.52
N PHE A 23 9.62 6.95 -14.12
CA PHE A 23 10.35 7.86 -14.98
C PHE A 23 10.46 7.25 -16.38
N ASP A 24 9.94 7.95 -17.39
CA ASP A 24 10.06 7.58 -18.78
C ASP A 24 11.22 8.35 -19.42
N TRP A 25 12.32 7.64 -19.70
CA TRP A 25 13.52 8.21 -20.32
C TRP A 25 13.34 8.61 -21.78
N GLY A 26 12.36 8.05 -22.49
CA GLY A 26 12.10 8.35 -23.90
C GLY A 26 11.31 9.64 -24.10
N THR A 27 10.38 9.94 -23.19
CA THR A 27 9.53 11.13 -23.27
C THR A 27 9.87 12.22 -22.25
N GLY A 28 10.79 11.94 -21.31
CA GLY A 28 11.12 12.84 -20.19
C GLY A 28 10.00 12.98 -19.16
N ARG A 29 8.94 12.17 -19.27
CA ARG A 29 7.78 12.23 -18.39
C ARG A 29 8.10 11.59 -17.04
N GLN A 30 7.73 12.28 -15.98
CA GLN A 30 7.84 11.80 -14.61
C GLN A 30 6.46 11.66 -14.00
N LEU A 31 6.23 10.57 -13.27
CA LEU A 31 5.07 10.34 -12.43
C LEU A 31 5.56 10.28 -10.97
N LEU A 32 5.15 11.25 -10.18
CA LEU A 32 5.46 11.35 -8.77
C LEU A 32 4.16 11.30 -7.95
N PRO A 33 3.71 10.10 -7.55
CA PRO A 33 2.64 9.97 -6.57
C PRO A 33 3.16 10.33 -5.17
N LEU A 34 2.32 11.03 -4.42
CA LEU A 34 2.41 11.14 -2.97
C LEU A 34 1.23 10.39 -2.39
N ASP A 35 1.50 9.35 -1.61
CA ASP A 35 0.50 8.50 -1.01
C ASP A 35 0.76 8.32 0.49
N LEU A 36 -0.32 8.18 1.25
CA LEU A 36 -0.24 7.93 2.68
C LEU A 36 -1.44 7.09 3.09
N GLY A 37 -1.16 5.85 3.44
CA GLY A 37 -2.15 4.87 3.85
C GLY A 37 -2.05 4.48 5.31
N ALA A 38 -3.16 3.95 5.80
CA ALA A 38 -3.26 3.31 7.10
C ALA A 38 -3.99 1.97 6.94
N GLY A 39 -3.62 1.03 7.79
CA GLY A 39 -4.23 -0.28 7.80
C GLY A 39 -4.26 -0.89 9.19
N ARG A 40 -5.05 -1.95 9.29
CA ARG A 40 -5.19 -2.72 10.52
C ARG A 40 -5.18 -4.20 10.22
N THR A 41 -4.37 -4.90 10.98
CA THR A 41 -4.41 -6.35 11.08
C THR A 41 -5.19 -6.75 12.30
N PHE A 42 -6.22 -7.56 12.12
CA PHE A 42 -7.09 -8.04 13.20
C PHE A 42 -7.42 -9.53 13.00
N LYS A 43 -7.86 -10.18 14.07
CA LYS A 43 -8.27 -11.58 14.05
C LYS A 43 -9.78 -11.68 13.98
N ILE A 44 -10.28 -12.48 13.05
CA ILE A 44 -11.67 -12.93 12.99
C ILE A 44 -11.66 -14.43 13.33
N GLY A 45 -12.00 -14.77 14.57
CA GLY A 45 -11.88 -16.14 15.08
C GLY A 45 -10.44 -16.65 15.01
N ARG A 46 -10.16 -17.60 14.10
CA ARG A 46 -8.83 -18.17 13.86
C ARG A 46 -8.10 -17.54 12.67
N GLN A 47 -8.78 -16.73 11.86
CA GLN A 47 -8.23 -16.13 10.65
C GLN A 47 -7.62 -14.76 10.98
N ASN A 48 -6.35 -14.56 10.62
CA ASN A 48 -5.76 -13.22 10.62
C ASN A 48 -6.15 -12.53 9.31
N VAL A 49 -6.63 -11.29 9.39
CA VAL A 49 -7.00 -10.46 8.25
C VAL A 49 -6.26 -9.14 8.37
N SER A 50 -5.62 -8.71 7.29
CA SER A 50 -5.03 -7.38 7.19
C SER A 50 -5.79 -6.58 6.16
N CYS A 51 -6.27 -5.40 6.52
CA CYS A 51 -6.85 -4.46 5.57
C CYS A 51 -6.08 -3.14 5.60
N PHE A 52 -6.07 -2.43 4.47
CA PHE A 52 -5.51 -1.08 4.39
C PHE A 52 -6.27 -0.22 3.39
N VAL A 53 -6.17 1.08 3.59
CA VAL A 53 -6.60 2.14 2.67
C VAL A 53 -5.43 3.10 2.48
N GLU A 54 -5.18 3.49 1.23
CA GLU A 54 -4.05 4.33 0.83
C GLU A 54 -4.51 5.30 -0.26
N PRO A 55 -4.97 6.51 0.10
CA PRO A 55 -5.16 7.59 -0.86
C PRO A 55 -3.82 8.02 -1.46
N PHE A 56 -3.83 8.34 -2.74
CA PHE A 56 -2.67 8.87 -3.46
C PHE A 56 -3.03 10.11 -4.28
N TRP A 57 -2.07 11.00 -4.45
CA TRP A 57 -2.14 12.19 -5.29
C TRP A 57 -0.90 12.30 -6.18
N ASN A 58 -1.10 12.37 -7.50
CA ASN A 58 -0.02 12.53 -8.47
C ASN A 58 0.31 14.01 -8.68
N VAL A 59 1.52 14.42 -8.26
CA VAL A 59 2.00 15.81 -8.35
C VAL A 59 2.51 16.12 -9.76
N ALA A 60 3.29 15.22 -10.35
CA ALA A 60 3.72 15.32 -11.74
C ALA A 60 2.94 14.30 -12.57
N THR A 61 2.16 14.77 -13.55
CA THR A 61 1.46 13.93 -14.52
C THR A 61 1.91 14.34 -15.91
N GLY A 62 2.95 13.69 -16.42
CA GLY A 62 3.38 13.89 -17.80
C GLY A 62 2.39 13.37 -18.86
N GLY A 63 1.34 12.64 -18.47
CA GLY A 63 0.38 11.98 -19.38
C GLY A 63 -1.03 11.82 -18.78
N PRO A 64 -1.93 11.04 -19.42
CA PRO A 64 -3.32 10.87 -19.02
C PRO A 64 -3.47 9.91 -17.84
N VAL A 65 -2.90 10.26 -16.69
CA VAL A 65 -2.91 9.44 -15.46
C VAL A 65 -3.85 10.09 -14.44
N PRO A 66 -4.65 9.33 -13.67
CA PRO A 66 -5.52 9.90 -12.66
C PRO A 66 -4.74 10.77 -11.66
N ARG A 67 -5.17 12.02 -11.44
CA ARG A 67 -4.47 12.94 -10.53
C ARG A 67 -4.58 12.53 -9.06
N HIS A 68 -5.63 11.81 -8.72
CA HIS A 68 -5.85 11.27 -7.37
C HIS A 68 -6.56 9.94 -7.48
N GLY A 69 -6.43 9.13 -6.44
CA GLY A 69 -7.16 7.88 -6.31
C GLY A 69 -6.98 7.31 -4.91
N ILE A 70 -7.59 6.17 -4.69
CA ILE A 70 -7.49 5.46 -3.42
C ILE A 70 -7.28 3.99 -3.71
N THR A 71 -6.25 3.42 -3.08
CA THR A 71 -5.98 1.99 -3.11
C THR A 71 -6.53 1.38 -1.84
N PHE A 72 -7.26 0.27 -1.97
CA PHE A 72 -7.71 -0.53 -0.84
C PHE A 72 -7.23 -1.96 -1.04
N GLY A 73 -6.84 -2.61 0.06
CA GLY A 73 -6.41 -4.00 0.00
C GLY A 73 -6.89 -4.78 1.22
N VAL A 74 -7.22 -6.04 0.99
CA VAL A 74 -7.56 -7.01 2.03
C VAL A 74 -6.74 -8.26 1.78
N THR A 75 -6.01 -8.69 2.80
CA THR A 75 -5.14 -9.87 2.78
C THR A 75 -5.60 -10.84 3.85
N LEU A 76 -5.87 -12.08 3.43
CA LEU A 76 -6.15 -13.19 4.33
C LEU A 76 -4.82 -13.87 4.70
N LEU A 77 -4.42 -13.72 5.96
CA LEU A 77 -3.19 -14.29 6.49
C LEU A 77 -3.51 -15.67 7.06
N TYR A 78 -3.37 -16.71 6.23
CA TYR A 78 -3.55 -18.09 6.66
C TYR A 78 -2.39 -18.52 7.55
N PRO A 79 -2.61 -18.85 8.84
CA PRO A 79 -1.58 -19.49 9.64
C PRO A 79 -1.26 -20.88 9.06
N ASN A 80 -0.03 -21.38 9.27
CA ASN A 80 0.34 -22.74 8.90
C ASN A 80 -0.57 -23.76 9.62
N PHE A 81 -1.62 -24.22 8.94
CA PHE A 81 -2.53 -25.25 9.47
C PHE A 81 -1.90 -26.65 9.45
N TRP A 82 -0.81 -26.82 8.71
CA TRP A 82 -0.27 -28.13 8.31
C TRP A 82 0.86 -28.68 9.20
N HIS A 83 1.33 -27.93 10.19
CA HIS A 83 2.28 -28.45 11.18
C HIS A 83 1.55 -28.80 12.49
N ARG A 84 0.85 -29.93 12.45
CA ARG A 84 0.73 -30.83 13.61
C ARG A 84 1.66 -32.01 13.35
N GLN A 85 2.86 -31.96 13.94
CA GLN A 85 3.63 -33.13 14.35
C GLN A 85 4.09 -32.87 15.77
#